data_AF-A0A8C1PTZ6-F1
#
_entry.id   AF-A0A8C1PTZ6-F1
#
_cell.length_a   1.000
_cell.length_b   1.000
_cell.length_c   1.000
_cell.angle_alpha   90.00
_cell.angle_beta   90.00
_cell.angle_gamma   90.00
#
_symmetry.space_group_name_H-M   'P 1'
#
loop_
_entity.id
_entity.type
_entity.pdbx_description
1 polymer ?
#
loop_
_entity_poly.entity_id
_entity_poly.type
_entity_poly.pdbx_seq_one_letter_code
_entity_poly.pdbx_strand_id
1 'polypeptide(L)'
;MVMEAHLLRFVERVRCLSDRDSTGDQLISTEFSLIRQRSASLKEDHGLSTAVGEIKENVKKNRYRDILPYDQTRVCLAPTTSEYESDYINANFIKGLNRTYIATQGPLSSTVVDFWRMIWQHNVKVIIMACREVEMGKKKCEVYWASTTDASIFGPFTISTFEESRPNEEVIVRTLVVKYCDETREVSHFQYTAWPDHGIPDMPDGILGMMELARQKQGNQTDPVVIHCSAGCGRTGVICAVDYVNDLLLTEQIQEDFNVLDLVLELRRQRPSAVQTKEQYAFVFHTVAQMFQKFLEMKNKKTETSASLYINAVSPKTSLKSGSLSSISVPPRTRNPPLKPRLSHPLPQTRMNDTYAVVNKSKLQPPASAPHSITVHHYDNADLEKSNNNAVYSAVKPKNRPMSVLPSPTSPGYDRSTTANQRGGLAPKKTDHDGYELLPAESQSSTDDDYEYVSSVVRDTSSPFAPGGLGFNCRIKKPKGPRDPPAEWSRAER
;
A
#
# COMPACT_ATOMS: atom_id res chain seq x y z
N MET A 1 -10.50 36.72 12.97
CA MET A 1 -10.59 37.60 11.78
C MET A 1 -9.62 37.20 10.68
N VAL A 2 -8.29 37.30 10.87
CA VAL A 2 -7.30 37.00 9.80
C VAL A 2 -7.45 35.57 9.24
N MET A 3 -7.33 34.55 10.10
CA MET A 3 -7.51 33.14 9.71
C MET A 3 -8.86 32.88 9.03
N GLU A 4 -9.96 33.48 9.51
CA GLU A 4 -11.30 33.29 8.93
C GLU A 4 -11.37 33.76 7.46
N ALA A 5 -10.65 34.84 7.10
CA ALA A 5 -10.52 35.27 5.71
C ALA A 5 -9.65 34.33 4.87
N HIS A 6 -8.75 33.53 5.48
CA HIS A 6 -8.00 32.49 4.78
C HIS A 6 -8.91 31.29 4.49
N LEU A 7 -9.68 30.85 5.50
CA LEU A 7 -10.67 29.77 5.39
C LEU A 7 -11.72 30.10 4.33
N LEU A 8 -12.30 31.30 4.36
CA LEU A 8 -13.28 31.76 3.37
C LEU A 8 -12.71 31.75 1.94
N ARG A 9 -11.54 32.34 1.72
CA ARG A 9 -10.89 32.34 0.39
C ARG A 9 -10.59 30.93 -0.12
N PHE A 10 -10.23 29.99 0.76
CA PHE A 10 -10.04 28.60 0.37
C PHE A 10 -11.37 27.93 -0.04
N VAL A 11 -12.45 28.13 0.73
CA VAL A 11 -13.79 27.59 0.42
C VAL A 11 -14.32 28.18 -0.89
N GLU A 12 -14.20 29.49 -1.09
CA GLU A 12 -14.57 30.18 -2.33
C GLU A 12 -13.75 29.67 -3.52
N ARG A 13 -12.42 29.50 -3.35
CA ARG A 13 -11.55 28.89 -4.38
C ARG A 13 -12.08 27.53 -4.79
N VAL A 14 -12.30 26.61 -3.84
CA VAL A 14 -12.77 25.25 -4.14
C VAL A 14 -14.16 25.25 -4.78
N ARG A 15 -15.11 26.06 -4.28
CA ARG A 15 -16.42 26.19 -4.92
C ARG A 15 -16.31 26.69 -6.36
N CYS A 16 -15.41 27.63 -6.65
CA CYS A 16 -15.16 28.08 -8.03
C CYS A 16 -14.46 27.03 -8.91
N LEU A 17 -13.89 25.95 -8.36
CA LEU A 17 -13.48 24.78 -9.13
C LEU A 17 -14.69 23.88 -9.42
N SER A 18 -15.55 23.64 -8.43
CA SER A 18 -16.78 22.83 -8.57
C SER A 18 -17.83 23.45 -9.49
N ASP A 19 -18.01 24.77 -9.46
CA ASP A 19 -18.98 25.51 -10.29
C ASP A 19 -18.53 25.72 -11.75
N ARG A 20 -17.33 25.25 -12.13
CA ARG A 20 -16.72 25.42 -13.46
C ARG A 20 -16.04 24.15 -13.94
N ASP A 21 -16.83 23.13 -14.25
CA ASP A 21 -16.40 21.78 -14.70
C ASP A 21 -15.12 21.74 -15.54
N SER A 22 -15.00 22.60 -16.56
CA SER A 22 -13.84 22.63 -17.46
C SER A 22 -12.58 23.29 -16.89
N THR A 23 -12.72 24.26 -16.00
CA THR A 23 -11.58 25.03 -15.44
C THR A 23 -11.10 24.44 -14.13
N GLY A 24 -12.03 23.95 -13.30
CA GLY A 24 -11.73 23.32 -12.01
C GLY A 24 -10.97 22.01 -12.17
N ASP A 25 -11.48 21.11 -13.01
CA ASP A 25 -10.80 19.85 -13.30
C ASP A 25 -9.44 20.08 -13.98
N GLN A 26 -9.32 21.11 -14.82
CA GLN A 26 -8.04 21.49 -15.43
C GLN A 26 -7.00 21.91 -14.38
N LEU A 27 -7.34 22.74 -13.39
CA LEU A 27 -6.41 23.10 -12.31
C LEU A 27 -5.99 21.86 -11.51
N ILE A 28 -6.95 21.06 -11.06
CA ILE A 28 -6.71 19.84 -10.27
C ILE A 28 -5.85 18.84 -11.06
N SER A 29 -6.07 18.70 -12.37
CA SER A 29 -5.28 17.86 -13.26
C SER A 29 -3.86 18.39 -13.47
N THR A 30 -3.69 19.71 -13.66
CA THR A 30 -2.37 20.36 -13.78
C THR A 30 -1.57 20.24 -12.48
N GLU A 31 -2.18 20.53 -11.33
CA GLU A 31 -1.55 20.38 -10.02
C GLU A 31 -1.16 18.92 -9.74
N PHE A 32 -2.06 17.97 -9.98
CA PHE A 32 -1.75 16.54 -9.76
C PHE A 32 -0.67 16.03 -10.72
N SER A 33 -0.61 16.55 -11.95
CA SER A 33 0.47 16.26 -12.90
C SER A 33 1.81 16.83 -12.42
N LEU A 34 1.82 18.06 -11.88
CA LEU A 34 3.00 18.67 -11.27
C LEU A 34 3.46 17.92 -10.01
N ILE A 35 2.53 17.40 -9.20
CA ILE A 35 2.83 16.52 -8.07
C ILE A 35 3.52 15.25 -8.56
N ARG A 36 3.00 14.57 -9.60
CA ARG A 36 3.65 13.39 -10.19
C ARG A 36 5.04 13.70 -10.75
N GLN A 37 5.20 14.81 -11.46
CA GLN A 37 6.49 15.25 -12.01
C GLN A 37 7.52 15.49 -10.89
N ARG A 38 7.19 16.33 -9.89
CA ARG A 38 8.07 16.59 -8.74
C ARG A 38 8.35 15.34 -7.92
N SER A 39 7.40 14.40 -7.82
CA SER A 39 7.58 13.13 -7.09
C SER A 39 8.72 12.26 -7.65
N ALA A 40 9.07 12.40 -8.93
CA ALA A 40 10.24 11.73 -9.50
C ALA A 40 11.53 12.36 -8.97
N SER A 41 11.63 13.69 -9.00
CA SER A 41 12.79 14.45 -8.51
C SER A 41 12.99 14.37 -7.00
N LEU A 42 11.92 14.21 -6.18
CA LEU A 42 12.03 14.10 -4.71
C LEU A 42 13.05 13.05 -4.24
N LYS A 43 13.30 11.98 -5.02
CA LYS A 43 14.35 11.00 -4.71
C LYS A 43 15.76 11.58 -4.80
N GLU A 44 16.01 12.39 -5.82
CA GLU A 44 17.31 13.03 -6.08
C GLU A 44 17.47 14.26 -5.17
N ASP A 45 16.46 15.14 -5.13
CA ASP A 45 16.44 16.39 -4.36
C ASP A 45 16.66 16.21 -2.84
N HIS A 46 16.25 15.05 -2.30
CA HIS A 46 16.35 14.73 -0.87
C HIS A 46 17.12 13.44 -0.56
N GLY A 47 17.78 12.82 -1.56
CA GLY A 47 18.55 11.59 -1.38
C GLY A 47 17.72 10.40 -0.86
N LEU A 48 16.46 10.26 -1.29
CA LEU A 48 15.56 9.21 -0.82
C LEU A 48 15.80 7.88 -1.56
N SER A 49 16.10 6.84 -0.80
CA SER A 49 16.39 5.49 -1.29
C SER A 49 15.33 4.49 -0.84
N THR A 50 15.24 3.35 -1.51
CA THR A 50 14.29 2.25 -1.21
C THR A 50 15.01 0.91 -0.97
N ALA A 51 16.31 0.97 -0.72
CA ALA A 51 17.25 -0.14 -0.78
C ALA A 51 16.93 -1.25 0.23
N VAL A 52 16.52 -0.93 1.47
CA VAL A 52 16.17 -1.96 2.46
C VAL A 52 14.90 -2.71 2.07
N GLY A 53 13.98 -2.07 1.34
CA GLY A 53 12.81 -2.72 0.75
C GLY A 53 13.11 -3.60 -0.48
N GLU A 54 14.22 -3.33 -1.16
CA GLU A 54 14.70 -4.06 -2.35
C GLU A 54 15.56 -5.29 -1.99
N ILE A 55 16.12 -5.35 -0.77
CA ILE A 55 16.83 -6.52 -0.24
C ILE A 55 15.97 -7.78 -0.43
N LYS A 56 16.58 -8.82 -1.02
CA LYS A 56 15.95 -10.09 -1.45
C LYS A 56 15.10 -10.75 -0.36
N GLU A 57 15.56 -10.69 0.88
CA GLU A 57 14.91 -11.23 2.07
C GLU A 57 13.62 -10.45 2.45
N ASN A 58 13.57 -9.16 2.10
CA ASN A 58 12.46 -8.23 2.37
C ASN A 58 11.47 -8.13 1.20
N VAL A 59 11.85 -8.46 -0.04
CA VAL A 59 10.95 -8.45 -1.22
C VAL A 59 9.64 -9.22 -0.96
N LYS A 60 9.70 -10.35 -0.24
CA LYS A 60 8.53 -11.18 0.14
C LYS A 60 7.61 -10.57 1.22
N LYS A 61 8.05 -9.49 1.88
CA LYS A 61 7.27 -8.72 2.87
C LYS A 61 6.47 -7.58 2.22
N ASN A 62 6.72 -7.26 0.95
CA ASN A 62 6.04 -6.18 0.22
C ASN A 62 4.80 -6.69 -0.53
N ARG A 63 3.63 -6.10 -0.27
CA ARG A 63 2.37 -6.44 -0.95
C ARG A 63 2.36 -6.03 -2.42
N TYR A 64 3.04 -4.94 -2.75
CA TYR A 64 3.22 -4.42 -4.09
C TYR A 64 4.71 -4.21 -4.34
N ARG A 65 5.23 -4.65 -5.49
CA ARG A 65 6.67 -4.59 -5.80
C ARG A 65 7.18 -3.17 -6.07
N ASP A 66 6.28 -2.31 -6.53
CA ASP A 66 6.51 -0.92 -6.90
C ASP A 66 6.21 0.06 -5.75
N ILE A 67 5.85 -0.43 -4.55
CA ILE A 67 5.58 0.37 -3.34
C ILE A 67 6.52 -0.09 -2.23
N LEU A 68 7.66 0.57 -2.10
CA LEU A 68 8.72 0.28 -1.13
C LEU A 68 8.92 1.50 -0.23
N PRO A 69 9.11 1.35 1.10
CA PRO A 69 9.27 2.47 2.01
C PRO A 69 10.61 3.18 1.74
N TYR A 70 10.65 4.51 1.87
CA TYR A 70 11.92 5.23 1.85
C TYR A 70 12.76 4.87 3.09
N ASP A 71 14.04 4.57 2.90
CA ASP A 71 14.95 4.13 3.98
C ASP A 71 15.12 5.21 5.06
N GLN A 72 15.00 6.49 4.66
CA GLN A 72 15.18 7.69 5.49
C GLN A 72 14.03 7.91 6.49
N THR A 73 12.85 7.33 6.24
CA THR A 73 11.65 7.50 7.06
C THR A 73 10.98 6.18 7.44
N ARG A 74 11.55 5.02 7.06
CA ARG A 74 10.95 3.71 7.32
C ARG A 74 10.81 3.45 8.82
N VAL A 75 9.83 2.62 9.19
CA VAL A 75 9.76 2.09 10.55
C VAL A 75 10.75 0.93 10.69
N CYS A 76 11.67 1.04 11.64
CA CYS A 76 12.65 0.00 11.98
C CYS A 76 12.14 -0.79 13.19
N LEU A 77 11.98 -2.11 13.06
CA LEU A 77 11.57 -2.99 14.16
C LEU A 77 12.78 -3.47 14.97
N ALA A 78 12.69 -3.39 16.30
CA ALA A 78 13.64 -4.01 17.19
C ALA A 78 13.48 -5.55 17.15
N PRO A 79 14.58 -6.33 17.20
CA PRO A 79 14.51 -7.77 17.43
C PRO A 79 13.71 -8.10 18.70
N THR A 80 12.79 -9.07 18.64
CA THR A 80 11.97 -9.48 19.80
C THR A 80 12.21 -10.93 20.23
N THR A 81 12.50 -11.82 19.29
CA THR A 81 12.94 -13.20 19.52
C THR A 81 13.88 -13.61 18.37
N SER A 82 14.55 -14.76 18.47
CA SER A 82 15.36 -15.35 17.39
C SER A 82 14.57 -15.71 16.12
N GLU A 83 13.24 -15.73 16.17
CA GLU A 83 12.38 -15.89 14.98
C GLU A 83 12.01 -14.54 14.34
N TYR A 84 12.16 -13.44 15.08
CA TYR A 84 11.70 -12.10 14.73
C TYR A 84 12.81 -11.06 14.90
N GLU A 85 13.96 -11.34 14.29
CA GLU A 85 15.15 -10.46 14.30
C GLU A 85 15.13 -9.39 13.20
N SER A 86 14.37 -9.62 12.12
CA SER A 86 14.29 -8.69 10.97
C SER A 86 13.69 -7.35 11.39
N ASP A 87 14.38 -6.26 11.04
CA ASP A 87 13.99 -4.88 11.34
C ASP A 87 13.00 -4.28 10.32
N TYR A 88 12.68 -5.01 9.26
CA TYR A 88 11.92 -4.47 8.13
C TYR A 88 10.42 -4.75 8.21
N ILE A 89 9.66 -3.66 8.08
CA ILE A 89 8.24 -3.63 7.70
C ILE A 89 8.04 -2.58 6.59
N ASN A 90 7.08 -2.79 5.70
CA ASN A 90 6.71 -1.81 4.68
C ASN A 90 5.81 -0.71 5.29
N ALA A 91 6.45 0.17 6.04
CA ALA A 91 5.83 1.33 6.70
C ALA A 91 6.81 2.51 6.74
N ASN A 92 6.28 3.73 6.73
CA ASN A 92 7.04 4.96 6.97
C ASN A 92 6.39 5.79 8.07
N PHE A 93 7.21 6.47 8.86
CA PHE A 93 6.76 7.61 9.65
C PHE A 93 6.39 8.78 8.73
N ILE A 94 5.34 9.49 9.10
CA ILE A 94 4.99 10.80 8.53
C ILE A 94 4.84 11.76 9.71
N LYS A 95 5.52 12.90 9.65
CA LYS A 95 5.42 14.00 10.61
C LYS A 95 4.06 14.69 10.44
N GLY A 96 3.23 14.67 11.48
CA GLY A 96 2.09 15.56 11.63
C GLY A 96 2.48 16.88 12.31
N LEU A 97 1.48 17.64 12.77
CA LEU A 97 1.73 18.93 13.44
C LEU A 97 2.14 18.70 14.90
N ASN A 98 1.26 18.08 15.68
CA ASN A 98 1.45 17.77 17.11
C ASN A 98 1.52 16.26 17.40
N ARG A 99 1.54 15.44 16.33
CA ARG A 99 1.49 13.97 16.37
C ARG A 99 2.36 13.38 15.26
N THR A 100 2.71 12.11 15.39
CA THR A 100 3.32 11.33 14.30
C THR A 100 2.29 10.35 13.73
N TYR A 101 2.37 10.07 12.44
CA TYR A 101 1.64 8.97 11.81
C TYR A 101 2.59 7.86 11.40
N ILE A 102 2.09 6.62 11.35
CA ILE A 102 2.75 5.51 10.67
C ILE A 102 1.89 5.10 9.47
N ALA A 103 2.37 5.37 8.26
CA ALA A 103 1.74 4.97 7.02
C ALA A 103 2.28 3.61 6.56
N THR A 104 1.44 2.58 6.57
CA THR A 104 1.82 1.19 6.26
C THR A 104 0.92 0.53 5.22
N GLN A 105 1.42 -0.51 4.56
CA GLN A 105 0.56 -1.43 3.80
C GLN A 105 -0.39 -2.21 4.73
N GLY A 106 -1.49 -2.72 4.18
CA GLY A 106 -2.32 -3.73 4.87
C GLY A 106 -1.52 -5.03 4.98
N PRO A 107 -1.29 -5.59 6.18
CA PRO A 107 -0.35 -6.70 6.37
C PRO A 107 -0.68 -7.91 5.50
N LEU A 108 0.34 -8.64 5.09
CA LEU A 108 0.27 -9.96 4.46
C LEU A 108 0.22 -11.01 5.58
N SER A 109 -0.24 -12.23 5.30
CA SER A 109 -0.13 -13.37 6.22
C SER A 109 1.31 -13.59 6.75
N SER A 110 2.31 -13.35 5.91
CA SER A 110 3.74 -13.39 6.25
C SER A 110 4.26 -12.21 7.09
N THR A 111 3.44 -11.18 7.33
CA THR A 111 3.84 -9.94 8.02
C THR A 111 2.86 -9.47 9.12
N VAL A 112 1.84 -10.25 9.48
CA VAL A 112 0.93 -9.88 10.60
C VAL A 112 1.69 -9.77 11.93
N VAL A 113 2.71 -10.60 12.15
CA VAL A 113 3.55 -10.50 13.36
C VAL A 113 4.44 -9.26 13.33
N ASP A 114 5.01 -8.90 12.16
CA ASP A 114 5.76 -7.63 12.01
C ASP A 114 4.86 -6.41 12.24
N PHE A 115 3.60 -6.47 11.81
CA PHE A 115 2.61 -5.43 12.09
C PHE A 115 2.34 -5.30 13.59
N TRP A 116 2.07 -6.41 14.31
CA TRP A 116 1.87 -6.35 15.76
C TRP A 116 3.13 -5.97 16.56
N ARG A 117 4.33 -6.36 16.11
CA ARG A 117 5.62 -5.82 16.62
C ARG A 117 5.65 -4.29 16.50
N MET A 118 5.25 -3.75 15.35
CA MET A 118 5.20 -2.31 15.10
C MET A 118 4.20 -1.58 16.02
N ILE A 119 2.98 -2.10 16.16
CA ILE A 119 1.96 -1.52 17.07
C ILE A 119 2.49 -1.48 18.50
N TRP A 120 3.07 -2.58 18.98
CA TRP A 120 3.53 -2.73 20.35
C TRP A 120 4.75 -1.85 20.67
N GLN A 121 5.74 -1.85 19.77
CA GLN A 121 6.98 -1.08 19.90
C GLN A 121 6.74 0.42 19.96
N HIS A 122 5.79 0.94 19.18
CA HIS A 122 5.49 2.37 19.12
C HIS A 122 4.27 2.77 19.95
N ASN A 123 3.87 1.94 20.92
CA ASN A 123 2.77 2.20 21.85
C ASN A 123 1.46 2.67 21.17
N VAL A 124 1.17 2.13 19.98
CA VAL A 124 0.12 2.62 19.11
C VAL A 124 -1.26 2.31 19.69
N LYS A 125 -1.95 3.34 20.19
CA LYS A 125 -3.32 3.23 20.73
C LYS A 125 -4.40 3.25 19.64
N VAL A 126 -4.15 3.85 18.48
CA VAL A 126 -5.15 4.03 17.43
C VAL A 126 -4.65 3.51 16.07
N ILE A 127 -5.45 2.65 15.46
CA ILE A 127 -5.24 2.12 14.10
C ILE A 127 -6.43 2.53 13.21
N ILE A 128 -6.15 3.10 12.05
CA ILE A 128 -7.14 3.46 11.02
C ILE A 128 -6.90 2.62 9.76
N MET A 129 -7.90 1.82 9.39
CA MET A 129 -7.93 0.90 8.25
C MET A 129 -8.89 1.43 7.18
N ALA A 130 -8.36 1.97 6.10
CA ALA A 130 -9.12 2.56 5.00
C ALA A 130 -9.32 1.59 3.80
N CYS A 131 -9.58 0.30 4.08
CA CYS A 131 -9.92 -0.70 3.07
C CYS A 131 -10.72 -1.87 3.67
N ARG A 132 -11.32 -2.68 2.80
CA ARG A 132 -11.84 -4.01 3.17
C ARG A 132 -10.72 -5.06 3.10
N GLU A 133 -11.00 -6.27 3.58
CA GLU A 133 -10.09 -7.43 3.49
C GLU A 133 -9.97 -7.89 2.03
N VAL A 134 -11.11 -7.88 1.34
CA VAL A 134 -11.27 -8.25 -0.08
C VAL A 134 -12.07 -7.16 -0.80
N GLU A 135 -11.57 -6.76 -1.98
CA GLU A 135 -12.09 -5.68 -2.82
C GLU A 135 -11.96 -6.12 -4.28
N MET A 136 -13.05 -6.05 -5.06
CA MET A 136 -13.19 -6.66 -6.40
C MET A 136 -12.58 -8.08 -6.50
N GLY A 137 -12.86 -8.93 -5.50
CA GLY A 137 -12.36 -10.31 -5.43
C GLY A 137 -10.86 -10.47 -5.15
N LYS A 138 -10.12 -9.36 -4.94
CA LYS A 138 -8.68 -9.36 -4.64
C LYS A 138 -8.44 -9.07 -3.17
N LYS A 139 -7.58 -9.86 -2.51
CA LYS A 139 -7.24 -9.66 -1.09
C LYS A 139 -6.34 -8.45 -0.89
N LYS A 140 -6.83 -7.43 -0.17
CA LYS A 140 -6.15 -6.15 0.09
C LYS A 140 -5.51 -6.09 1.47
N CYS A 141 -6.05 -6.83 2.43
CA CYS A 141 -5.51 -6.92 3.79
C CYS A 141 -5.61 -8.36 4.29
N GLU A 142 -4.70 -8.77 5.16
CA GLU A 142 -4.91 -9.92 6.05
C GLU A 142 -5.77 -9.50 7.24
N VAL A 143 -6.58 -10.41 7.79
CA VAL A 143 -7.29 -10.15 9.05
C VAL A 143 -6.26 -10.28 10.18
N TYR A 144 -5.99 -9.17 10.87
CA TYR A 144 -5.02 -9.10 11.96
C TYR A 144 -5.66 -8.89 13.34
N TRP A 145 -6.98 -8.66 13.39
CA TRP A 145 -7.79 -8.60 14.60
C TRP A 145 -8.52 -9.94 14.82
N ALA A 146 -9.26 -10.05 15.93
CA ALA A 146 -10.00 -11.25 16.30
C ALA A 146 -11.53 -11.05 16.20
N SER A 147 -12.30 -12.13 16.28
CA SER A 147 -13.75 -12.04 16.50
C SER A 147 -14.06 -11.54 17.92
N THR A 148 -15.32 -11.24 18.20
CA THR A 148 -15.82 -10.98 19.57
C THR A 148 -16.05 -12.26 20.38
N THR A 149 -15.84 -13.44 19.78
CA THR A 149 -16.05 -14.76 20.41
C THR A 149 -14.76 -15.49 20.75
N ASP A 150 -13.68 -15.26 20.00
CA ASP A 150 -12.45 -16.05 20.03
C ASP A 150 -11.22 -15.13 20.01
N ALA A 151 -10.11 -15.58 20.60
CA ALA A 151 -8.83 -14.90 20.50
C ALA A 151 -8.04 -15.37 19.27
N SER A 152 -7.35 -14.46 18.58
CA SER A 152 -6.43 -14.75 17.48
C SER A 152 -4.99 -14.63 17.96
N ILE A 153 -4.15 -15.61 17.61
CA ILE A 153 -2.73 -15.65 18.01
C ILE A 153 -1.85 -15.38 16.78
N PHE A 154 -0.96 -14.39 16.88
CA PHE A 154 -0.03 -14.00 15.82
C PHE A 154 1.40 -13.97 16.39
N GLY A 155 2.10 -15.11 16.27
CA GLY A 155 3.39 -15.30 16.93
C GLY A 155 3.23 -15.17 18.46
N PRO A 156 3.96 -14.28 19.14
CA PRO A 156 3.86 -14.10 20.59
C PRO A 156 2.68 -13.20 21.03
N PHE A 157 1.95 -12.60 20.09
CA PHE A 157 0.81 -11.72 20.39
C PHE A 157 -0.50 -12.50 20.45
N THR A 158 -1.27 -12.31 21.51
CA THR A 158 -2.67 -12.77 21.60
C THR A 158 -3.59 -11.56 21.50
N ILE A 159 -4.47 -11.56 20.50
CA ILE A 159 -5.41 -10.48 20.20
C ILE A 159 -6.82 -10.97 20.50
N SER A 160 -7.63 -10.15 21.16
CA SER A 160 -9.06 -10.39 21.35
C SER A 160 -9.85 -9.10 21.13
N THR A 161 -11.11 -9.20 20.71
CA THR A 161 -11.97 -8.02 20.50
C THR A 161 -12.96 -7.92 21.64
N PHE A 162 -12.76 -6.93 22.53
CA PHE A 162 -13.63 -6.67 23.68
C PHE A 162 -14.99 -6.12 23.23
N GLU A 163 -15.01 -5.30 22.17
CA GLU A 163 -16.20 -4.69 21.60
C GLU A 163 -16.03 -4.51 20.08
N GLU A 164 -17.06 -4.80 19.28
CA GLU A 164 -17.23 -4.26 17.92
C GLU A 164 -18.53 -3.43 17.90
N SER A 165 -18.45 -2.21 17.38
CA SER A 165 -19.60 -1.31 17.19
C SER A 165 -19.58 -0.65 15.80
N ARG A 166 -20.73 -0.08 15.41
CA ARG A 166 -20.93 0.59 14.12
C ARG A 166 -21.63 1.92 14.35
N PRO A 167 -20.90 3.05 14.45
CA PRO A 167 -21.49 4.36 14.69
C PRO A 167 -22.31 4.88 13.49
N ASN A 168 -22.04 4.35 12.29
CA ASN A 168 -22.84 4.51 11.08
C ASN A 168 -22.68 3.26 10.19
N GLU A 169 -23.24 3.26 8.98
CA GLU A 169 -23.14 2.11 8.04
C GLU A 169 -21.74 1.96 7.42
N GLU A 170 -20.93 3.00 7.45
CA GLU A 170 -19.66 3.11 6.73
C GLU A 170 -18.46 2.68 7.58
N VAL A 171 -18.54 2.85 8.90
CA VAL A 171 -17.45 2.69 9.87
C VAL A 171 -17.72 1.51 10.80
N ILE A 172 -16.70 0.69 11.00
CA ILE A 172 -16.64 -0.29 12.10
C ILE A 172 -15.60 0.21 13.11
N VAL A 173 -15.91 0.15 14.40
CA VAL A 173 -14.99 0.46 15.49
C VAL A 173 -14.83 -0.77 16.36
N ARG A 174 -13.59 -1.12 16.71
CA ARG A 174 -13.27 -2.23 17.62
C ARG A 174 -12.38 -1.78 18.75
N THR A 175 -12.71 -2.24 19.96
CA THR A 175 -11.84 -2.15 21.13
C THR A 175 -11.04 -3.45 21.19
N LEU A 176 -9.80 -3.44 20.70
CA LEU A 176 -8.92 -4.61 20.70
C LEU A 176 -8.10 -4.68 21.98
N VAL A 177 -7.98 -5.87 22.56
CA VAL A 177 -7.13 -6.16 23.71
C VAL A 177 -5.96 -7.01 23.23
N VAL A 178 -4.77 -6.44 23.34
CA VAL A 178 -3.49 -7.00 22.85
C VAL A 178 -2.67 -7.46 24.05
N LYS A 179 -2.39 -8.76 24.16
CA LYS A 179 -1.49 -9.33 25.15
C LYS A 179 -0.16 -9.74 24.51
N TYR A 180 0.95 -9.37 25.15
CA TYR A 180 2.31 -9.80 24.81
C TYR A 180 3.12 -9.95 26.10
N CYS A 181 3.77 -11.10 26.28
CA CYS A 181 4.33 -11.53 27.58
C CYS A 181 3.27 -11.37 28.70
N ASP A 182 3.58 -10.67 29.78
CA ASP A 182 2.65 -10.42 30.90
C ASP A 182 1.94 -9.05 30.83
N GLU A 183 2.28 -8.22 29.85
CA GLU A 183 1.60 -6.95 29.59
C GLU A 183 0.32 -7.13 28.76
N THR A 184 -0.62 -6.20 28.91
CA THR A 184 -1.83 -6.13 28.09
C THR A 184 -2.21 -4.67 27.83
N ARG A 185 -2.55 -4.33 26.58
CA ARG A 185 -2.84 -2.96 26.12
C ARG A 185 -4.13 -2.90 25.31
N GLU A 186 -4.89 -1.81 25.44
CA GLU A 186 -6.06 -1.53 24.59
C GLU A 186 -5.61 -0.79 23.31
N VAL A 187 -6.12 -1.23 22.16
CA VAL A 187 -5.94 -0.56 20.87
C VAL A 187 -7.31 -0.33 20.22
N SER A 188 -7.63 0.92 19.93
CA SER A 188 -8.84 1.30 19.20
C SER A 188 -8.62 1.18 17.69
N HIS A 189 -9.32 0.23 17.07
CA HIS A 189 -9.26 -0.04 15.64
C HIS A 189 -10.48 0.55 14.93
N PHE A 190 -10.24 1.38 13.92
CA PHE A 190 -11.25 2.02 13.09
C PHE A 190 -11.13 1.49 11.67
N GLN A 191 -12.22 0.97 11.11
CA GLN A 191 -12.25 0.45 9.75
C GLN A 191 -13.28 1.20 8.91
N TYR A 192 -12.80 1.97 7.93
CA TYR A 192 -13.65 2.64 6.94
C TYR A 192 -13.94 1.69 5.78
N THR A 193 -15.21 1.27 5.67
CA THR A 193 -15.66 0.24 4.74
C THR A 193 -16.35 0.79 3.49
N ALA A 194 -16.70 2.09 3.45
CA ALA A 194 -17.43 2.70 2.34
C ALA A 194 -16.55 3.29 1.22
N TRP A 195 -15.21 3.17 1.28
CA TRP A 195 -14.36 3.66 0.20
C TRP A 195 -14.45 2.75 -1.04
N PRO A 196 -14.84 3.25 -2.22
CA PRO A 196 -14.93 2.43 -3.43
C PRO A 196 -13.56 2.09 -4.03
N ASP A 197 -13.45 0.88 -4.59
CA ASP A 197 -12.20 0.29 -5.07
C ASP A 197 -11.52 1.07 -6.22
N HIS A 198 -12.30 1.84 -6.98
CA HIS A 198 -11.88 2.68 -8.10
C HIS A 198 -12.43 4.11 -7.99
N GLY A 199 -12.33 4.74 -6.81
CA GLY A 199 -12.73 6.14 -6.66
C GLY A 199 -12.51 6.73 -5.27
N ILE A 200 -13.46 7.56 -4.88
CA ILE A 200 -13.55 8.32 -3.62
C ILE A 200 -14.96 8.16 -3.06
N PRO A 201 -15.19 8.33 -1.74
CA PRO A 201 -16.53 8.42 -1.19
C PRO A 201 -17.28 9.60 -1.79
N ASP A 202 -18.60 9.47 -1.98
CA ASP A 202 -19.43 10.55 -2.53
C ASP A 202 -19.53 11.77 -1.58
N MET A 203 -19.45 11.53 -0.27
CA MET A 203 -19.47 12.54 0.79
C MET A 203 -18.34 12.28 1.81
N PRO A 204 -17.69 13.32 2.38
CA PRO A 204 -16.57 13.14 3.30
C PRO A 204 -16.97 12.95 4.77
N ASP A 205 -18.24 13.20 5.16
CA ASP A 205 -18.68 13.17 6.56
C ASP A 205 -18.42 11.83 7.27
N GLY A 206 -18.51 10.69 6.57
CA GLY A 206 -18.19 9.37 7.11
C GLY A 206 -16.73 9.25 7.56
N ILE A 207 -15.80 9.72 6.71
CA ILE A 207 -14.36 9.77 7.02
C ILE A 207 -14.10 10.76 8.14
N LEU A 208 -14.67 11.97 8.06
CA LEU A 208 -14.46 13.01 9.05
C LEU A 208 -15.00 12.61 10.44
N GLY A 209 -16.15 11.93 10.50
CA GLY A 209 -16.71 11.35 11.73
C GLY A 209 -15.87 10.22 12.31
N MET A 210 -15.32 9.34 11.47
CA MET A 210 -14.35 8.33 11.90
C MET A 210 -13.09 8.99 12.48
N MET A 211 -12.56 10.03 11.84
CA MET A 211 -11.36 10.74 12.27
C MET A 211 -11.60 11.52 13.57
N GLU A 212 -12.79 12.07 13.76
CA GLU A 212 -13.22 12.68 15.02
C GLU A 212 -13.25 11.65 16.17
N LEU A 213 -13.83 10.46 15.97
CA LEU A 213 -13.79 9.37 16.95
C LEU A 213 -12.37 8.87 17.22
N ALA A 214 -11.54 8.71 16.17
CA ALA A 214 -10.15 8.27 16.30
C ALA A 214 -9.31 9.27 17.12
N ARG A 215 -9.54 10.57 16.90
CA ARG A 215 -8.95 11.67 17.65
C ARG A 215 -9.41 11.70 19.10
N GLN A 216 -10.69 11.46 19.38
CA GLN A 216 -11.22 11.31 20.74
C GLN A 216 -10.61 10.10 21.47
N LYS A 217 -10.46 8.95 20.80
CA LYS A 217 -9.81 7.75 21.37
C LYS A 217 -8.32 7.95 21.60
N GLN A 218 -7.59 8.64 20.72
CA GLN A 218 -6.18 9.02 20.94
C GLN A 218 -6.06 9.91 22.18
N GLY A 219 -6.88 10.98 22.26
CA GLY A 219 -6.78 12.00 23.30
C GLY A 219 -5.45 12.74 23.22
N ASN A 220 -4.84 12.98 24.38
CA ASN A 220 -3.60 13.77 24.51
C ASN A 220 -2.30 12.95 24.28
N GLN A 221 -2.38 11.70 23.82
CA GLN A 221 -1.19 10.90 23.55
C GLN A 221 -0.48 11.34 22.26
N THR A 222 0.83 11.53 22.36
CA THR A 222 1.73 11.86 21.23
C THR A 222 2.24 10.63 20.48
N ASP A 223 1.97 9.42 21.00
CA ASP A 223 2.33 8.15 20.36
C ASP A 223 1.72 8.03 18.94
N PRO A 224 2.41 7.40 17.97
CA PRO A 224 1.97 7.46 16.58
C PRO A 224 0.60 6.83 16.30
N VAL A 225 -0.20 7.47 15.45
CA VAL A 225 -1.42 6.87 14.90
C VAL A 225 -1.05 6.04 13.66
N VAL A 226 -1.40 4.76 13.63
CA VAL A 226 -1.18 3.91 12.45
C VAL A 226 -2.32 4.08 11.46
N ILE A 227 -2.00 4.38 10.21
CA ILE A 227 -2.97 4.60 9.13
C ILE A 227 -2.58 3.70 7.95
N HIS A 228 -3.49 2.83 7.51
CA HIS A 228 -3.23 1.89 6.42
C HIS A 228 -4.42 1.72 5.47
N CYS A 229 -4.15 1.17 4.30
CA CYS A 229 -5.17 0.66 3.38
C CYS A 229 -4.63 -0.65 2.79
N SER A 230 -4.75 -0.89 1.48
CA SER A 230 -3.99 -1.97 0.82
C SER A 230 -2.50 -1.64 0.72
N ALA A 231 -2.13 -0.54 0.05
CA ALA A 231 -0.75 -0.18 -0.25
C ALA A 231 -0.08 0.75 0.79
N GLY A 232 -0.88 1.44 1.62
CA GLY A 232 -0.35 2.48 2.50
C GLY A 232 0.02 3.78 1.78
N CYS A 233 -0.63 4.06 0.65
CA CYS A 233 -0.30 5.17 -0.26
C CYS A 233 -1.50 6.10 -0.45
N GLY A 234 -2.39 5.83 -1.41
CA GLY A 234 -3.49 6.73 -1.76
C GLY A 234 -4.44 7.10 -0.62
N ARG A 235 -5.34 6.18 -0.25
CA ARG A 235 -6.34 6.37 0.83
C ARG A 235 -5.71 6.75 2.18
N THR A 236 -4.56 6.17 2.49
CA THR A 236 -3.74 6.51 3.67
C THR A 236 -3.29 7.97 3.64
N GLY A 237 -2.69 8.42 2.53
CA GLY A 237 -2.22 9.79 2.36
C GLY A 237 -3.33 10.84 2.40
N VAL A 238 -4.53 10.51 1.91
CA VAL A 238 -5.72 11.38 2.06
C VAL A 238 -6.06 11.58 3.55
N ILE A 239 -6.12 10.51 4.34
CA ILE A 239 -6.40 10.61 5.78
C ILE A 239 -5.28 11.37 6.51
N CYS A 240 -4.01 11.13 6.18
CA CYS A 240 -2.89 11.90 6.73
C CYS A 240 -2.99 13.40 6.40
N ALA A 241 -3.33 13.75 5.15
CA ALA A 241 -3.51 15.14 4.72
C ALA A 241 -4.65 15.82 5.47
N VAL A 242 -5.81 15.17 5.53
CA VAL A 242 -7.01 15.69 6.19
C VAL A 242 -6.80 15.82 7.71
N ASP A 243 -6.12 14.88 8.38
CA ASP A 243 -5.87 14.96 9.83
C ASP A 243 -4.81 16.03 10.17
N TYR A 244 -3.81 16.22 9.30
CA TYR A 244 -2.84 17.31 9.43
C TYR A 244 -3.51 18.69 9.28
N VAL A 245 -4.41 18.84 8.31
CA VAL A 245 -5.20 20.07 8.15
C VAL A 245 -6.18 20.25 9.31
N ASN A 246 -6.70 19.17 9.90
CA ASN A 246 -7.52 19.23 11.11
C ASN A 246 -6.70 19.72 12.33
N ASP A 247 -5.47 19.22 12.51
CA ASP A 247 -4.53 19.72 13.53
C ASP A 247 -4.24 21.23 13.33
N LEU A 248 -4.00 21.69 12.08
CA LEU A 248 -3.80 23.12 11.79
C LEU A 248 -5.06 23.96 12.03
N LEU A 249 -6.24 23.46 11.65
CA LEU A 249 -7.52 24.15 11.82
C LEU A 249 -7.89 24.31 13.31
N LEU A 250 -7.75 23.24 14.09
CA LEU A 250 -8.07 23.22 15.52
C LEU A 250 -7.06 23.98 16.39
N THR A 251 -5.86 24.27 15.87
CA THR A 251 -4.85 25.11 16.54
C THR A 251 -4.75 26.52 15.96
N GLU A 252 -5.67 26.91 15.09
CA GLU A 252 -5.74 28.20 14.40
C GLU A 252 -4.49 28.59 13.58
N GLN A 253 -3.73 27.59 13.09
CA GLN A 253 -2.47 27.76 12.36
C GLN A 253 -2.59 27.79 10.82
N ILE A 254 -3.81 27.92 10.26
CA ILE A 254 -4.01 28.03 8.80
C ILE A 254 -3.56 29.40 8.28
N GLN A 255 -2.39 29.41 7.62
CA GLN A 255 -1.79 30.60 7.00
C GLN A 255 -2.43 30.97 5.65
N GLU A 256 -2.06 32.13 5.12
CA GLU A 256 -2.59 32.66 3.84
C GLU A 256 -2.12 31.84 2.63
N ASP A 257 -0.90 31.34 2.69
CA ASP A 257 -0.22 30.53 1.67
C ASP A 257 -0.57 29.03 1.75
N PHE A 258 -1.54 28.63 2.58
CA PHE A 258 -1.92 27.23 2.75
C PHE A 258 -2.35 26.56 1.43
N ASN A 259 -1.56 25.56 1.01
CA ASN A 259 -1.70 24.88 -0.26
C ASN A 259 -1.76 23.36 -0.11
N VAL A 260 -2.69 22.71 -0.82
CA VAL A 260 -2.83 21.25 -0.82
C VAL A 260 -1.72 20.58 -1.64
N LEU A 261 -1.21 21.25 -2.68
CA LEU A 261 -0.12 20.72 -3.51
C LEU A 261 1.15 20.50 -2.68
N ASP A 262 1.59 21.51 -1.94
CA ASP A 262 2.83 21.45 -1.16
C ASP A 262 2.68 20.53 0.06
N LEU A 263 1.48 20.45 0.67
CA LEU A 263 1.14 19.42 1.65
C LEU A 263 1.30 18.00 1.08
N VAL A 264 0.75 17.73 -0.11
CA VAL A 264 0.84 16.39 -0.73
C VAL A 264 2.27 16.08 -1.17
N LEU A 265 3.07 17.07 -1.58
CA LEU A 265 4.51 16.88 -1.82
C LEU A 265 5.27 16.52 -0.54
N GLU A 266 5.03 17.19 0.59
CA GLU A 266 5.68 16.88 1.86
C GLU A 266 5.25 15.50 2.43
N LEU A 267 4.00 15.08 2.19
CA LEU A 267 3.56 13.71 2.47
C LEU A 267 4.28 12.70 1.55
N ARG A 268 4.40 13.01 0.25
CA ARG A 268 5.09 12.15 -0.72
C ARG A 268 6.60 12.07 -0.52
N ARG A 269 7.22 13.07 0.10
CA ARG A 269 8.63 13.03 0.54
C ARG A 269 8.86 12.04 1.68
N GLN A 270 7.81 11.69 2.42
CA GLN A 270 7.89 10.81 3.60
C GLN A 270 7.33 9.40 3.36
N ARG A 271 6.28 9.25 2.52
CA ARG A 271 5.71 7.97 2.08
C ARG A 271 5.45 8.03 0.57
N PRO A 272 6.04 7.15 -0.25
CA PRO A 272 5.89 7.24 -1.71
C PRO A 272 4.42 7.13 -2.13
N SER A 273 4.03 7.91 -3.14
CA SER A 273 2.69 7.88 -3.75
C SER A 273 1.52 8.12 -2.77
N ALA A 274 1.77 8.79 -1.65
CA ALA A 274 0.72 9.37 -0.80
C ALA A 274 -0.22 10.26 -1.65
N VAL A 275 -1.54 10.06 -1.51
CA VAL A 275 -2.59 10.59 -2.41
C VAL A 275 -2.30 10.18 -3.87
N GLN A 276 -2.88 9.06 -4.31
CA GLN A 276 -2.37 8.28 -5.45
C GLN A 276 -3.04 8.60 -6.79
N THR A 277 -4.21 9.26 -6.80
CA THR A 277 -4.95 9.57 -8.04
C THR A 277 -5.48 11.01 -8.03
N LYS A 278 -5.86 11.53 -9.21
CA LYS A 278 -6.42 12.88 -9.36
C LYS A 278 -7.71 13.05 -8.54
N GLU A 279 -8.53 12.00 -8.49
CA GLU A 279 -9.80 11.97 -7.77
C GLU A 279 -9.56 12.03 -6.26
N GLN A 280 -8.56 11.30 -5.76
CA GLN A 280 -8.15 11.38 -4.35
C GLN A 280 -7.60 12.77 -3.99
N TYR A 281 -6.87 13.41 -4.91
CA TYR A 281 -6.39 14.78 -4.74
C TYR A 281 -7.53 15.80 -4.72
N ALA A 282 -8.49 15.68 -5.65
CA ALA A 282 -9.72 16.47 -5.64
C ALA A 282 -10.53 16.29 -4.35
N PHE A 283 -10.63 15.06 -3.84
CA PHE A 283 -11.36 14.77 -2.61
C PHE A 283 -10.72 15.41 -1.37
N VAL A 284 -9.39 15.57 -1.32
CA VAL A 284 -8.72 16.35 -0.25
C VAL A 284 -9.20 17.81 -0.28
N PHE A 285 -9.26 18.46 -1.45
CA PHE A 285 -9.77 19.84 -1.56
C PHE A 285 -11.22 19.97 -1.08
N HIS A 286 -12.12 19.11 -1.54
CA HIS A 286 -13.53 19.15 -1.16
C HIS A 286 -13.71 18.87 0.34
N THR A 287 -12.98 17.89 0.89
CA THR A 287 -12.98 17.57 2.33
C THR A 287 -12.51 18.76 3.16
N VAL A 288 -11.38 19.38 2.80
CA VAL A 288 -10.83 20.53 3.53
C VAL A 288 -11.75 21.76 3.44
N ALA A 289 -12.34 22.03 2.28
CA ALA A 289 -13.33 23.11 2.14
C ALA A 289 -14.55 22.87 3.05
N GLN A 290 -15.05 21.64 3.13
CA GLN A 290 -16.17 21.29 4.02
C GLN A 290 -15.80 21.42 5.51
N MET A 291 -14.58 21.05 5.91
CA MET A 291 -14.07 21.28 7.27
C MET A 291 -14.02 22.78 7.61
N PHE A 292 -13.48 23.59 6.70
CA PHE A 292 -13.35 25.03 6.86
C PHE A 292 -14.72 25.72 6.93
N GLN A 293 -15.67 25.33 6.08
CA GLN A 293 -17.04 25.83 6.15
C GLN A 293 -17.71 25.48 7.49
N LYS A 294 -17.65 24.21 7.92
CA LYS A 294 -18.23 23.79 9.22
C LYS A 294 -17.62 24.55 10.39
N PHE A 295 -16.31 24.80 10.39
CA PHE A 295 -15.62 25.59 11.43
C PHE A 295 -16.10 27.06 11.46
N LEU A 296 -16.19 27.71 10.30
CA LEU A 296 -16.72 29.07 10.16
C LEU A 296 -18.18 29.18 10.63
N GLU A 297 -19.01 28.21 10.24
CA GLU A 297 -20.41 28.13 10.68
C GLU A 297 -20.55 28.00 12.21
N MET A 298 -19.69 27.22 12.87
CA MET A 298 -19.72 27.12 14.34
C MET A 298 -19.32 28.43 15.02
N LYS A 299 -18.21 29.06 14.58
CA LYS A 299 -17.77 30.36 15.14
C LYS A 299 -18.87 31.44 15.02
N ASN A 300 -19.60 31.45 13.90
CA ASN A 300 -20.71 32.39 13.68
C ASN A 300 -21.95 32.10 14.54
N LYS A 301 -22.23 30.83 14.89
CA LYS A 301 -23.44 30.43 15.63
C LYS A 301 -23.38 30.70 17.14
N LYS A 302 -22.19 30.96 17.71
CA LYS A 302 -21.98 31.42 19.10
C LYS A 302 -22.59 30.53 20.21
N THR A 303 -22.89 29.27 19.92
CA THR A 303 -23.66 28.39 20.80
C THR A 303 -22.78 27.56 21.73
N GLU A 304 -23.09 27.55 23.02
CA GLU A 304 -22.47 26.67 24.01
C GLU A 304 -22.96 25.22 23.84
N THR A 305 -22.30 24.43 22.99
CA THR A 305 -22.27 22.97 23.16
C THR A 305 -21.10 22.36 22.40
N SER A 306 -20.36 21.46 23.04
CA SER A 306 -19.31 20.65 22.41
C SER A 306 -19.93 19.52 21.56
N ALA A 307 -20.74 19.89 20.56
CA ALA A 307 -21.32 18.96 19.61
C ALA A 307 -20.26 18.44 18.63
N SER A 308 -20.38 17.18 18.22
CA SER A 308 -19.49 16.56 17.24
C SER A 308 -19.59 17.28 15.89
N LEU A 309 -18.46 17.61 15.29
CA LEU A 309 -18.37 18.34 14.01
C LEU A 309 -18.94 17.54 12.83
N TYR A 310 -18.81 16.21 12.89
CA TYR A 310 -19.09 15.32 11.76
C TYR A 310 -20.02 14.15 12.13
N ILE A 311 -20.13 13.81 13.42
CA ILE A 311 -21.08 12.78 13.89
C ILE A 311 -22.46 13.40 14.12
N ASN A 312 -23.38 13.17 13.19
CA ASN A 312 -24.81 13.29 13.46
C ASN A 312 -25.19 12.21 14.50
N ALA A 313 -25.27 12.61 15.77
CA ALA A 313 -25.37 11.70 16.91
C ALA A 313 -26.74 11.02 17.04
N VAL A 314 -27.03 10.04 16.17
CA VAL A 314 -27.96 8.96 16.46
C VAL A 314 -27.38 8.18 17.63
N SER A 315 -27.79 8.55 18.84
CA SER A 315 -27.24 8.00 20.08
C SER A 315 -27.37 6.47 20.08
N PRO A 316 -26.28 5.71 20.30
CA PRO A 316 -26.37 4.27 20.47
C PRO A 316 -27.34 3.94 21.59
N LYS A 317 -28.35 3.11 21.33
CA LYS A 317 -29.23 2.59 22.37
C LYS A 317 -28.41 1.70 23.30
N THR A 318 -28.03 2.23 24.45
CA THR A 318 -27.21 1.55 25.46
C THR A 318 -27.91 0.28 25.94
N SER A 319 -27.46 -0.86 25.43
CA SER A 319 -27.88 -2.19 25.87
C SER A 319 -27.27 -2.50 27.24
N LEU A 320 -27.85 -1.91 28.29
CA LEU A 320 -27.43 -2.10 29.68
C LEU A 320 -27.43 -3.59 30.09
N LYS A 321 -26.25 -4.20 30.02
CA LYS A 321 -25.89 -5.42 30.74
C LYS A 321 -24.54 -5.22 31.42
N SER A 322 -24.57 -4.60 32.59
CA SER A 322 -23.41 -4.61 33.50
C SER A 322 -23.11 -6.04 33.92
N GLY A 323 -21.92 -6.53 33.57
CA GLY A 323 -21.38 -7.81 34.02
C GLY A 323 -20.31 -7.57 35.08
N SER A 324 -20.71 -7.53 36.35
CA SER A 324 -19.76 -7.41 37.46
C SER A 324 -19.04 -8.74 37.72
N LEU A 325 -17.74 -8.67 38.02
CA LEU A 325 -16.92 -9.83 38.37
C LEU A 325 -17.32 -10.38 39.74
N SER A 326 -17.75 -11.64 39.81
CA SER A 326 -17.90 -12.40 41.06
C SER A 326 -17.86 -13.91 40.79
N SER A 327 -17.61 -14.71 41.82
CA SER A 327 -17.06 -16.08 41.70
C SER A 327 -18.02 -17.22 42.09
N ILE A 328 -18.02 -18.28 41.27
CA ILE A 328 -18.22 -19.71 41.63
C ILE A 328 -19.54 -20.11 42.31
N SER A 329 -20.35 -20.95 41.64
CA SER A 329 -20.87 -22.24 42.18
C SER A 329 -21.76 -23.02 41.17
N VAL A 330 -21.99 -24.31 41.44
CA VAL A 330 -22.74 -25.31 40.64
C VAL A 330 -23.47 -26.21 41.67
N PRO A 331 -24.78 -26.51 41.61
CA PRO A 331 -25.41 -27.49 40.68
C PRO A 331 -26.94 -27.23 40.44
N PRO A 332 -27.85 -28.21 40.16
CA PRO A 332 -27.81 -29.49 39.40
C PRO A 332 -28.82 -29.53 38.20
N ARG A 333 -29.04 -30.72 37.61
CA ARG A 333 -29.84 -31.01 36.39
C ARG A 333 -31.37 -31.15 36.61
N THR A 334 -32.16 -30.88 35.56
CA THR A 334 -33.47 -31.55 35.27
C THR A 334 -33.57 -31.95 33.77
N ARG A 335 -34.63 -32.67 33.37
CA ARG A 335 -34.76 -33.43 32.10
C ARG A 335 -35.67 -32.76 31.04
N ASN A 336 -35.42 -33.09 29.76
CA ASN A 336 -36.17 -32.65 28.57
C ASN A 336 -37.61 -33.18 28.49
N PRO A 337 -38.43 -32.65 27.57
CA PRO A 337 -38.86 -33.48 26.43
C PRO A 337 -38.64 -32.82 25.05
N PRO A 338 -38.66 -33.59 23.93
CA PRO A 338 -38.29 -33.10 22.59
C PRO A 338 -39.47 -32.77 21.66
N LEU A 339 -39.22 -31.92 20.65
CA LEU A 339 -40.10 -31.73 19.48
C LEU A 339 -39.30 -31.81 18.17
N LYS A 340 -39.96 -32.23 17.09
CA LYS A 340 -39.35 -32.61 15.78
C LYS A 340 -39.32 -31.43 14.79
N PRO A 341 -38.39 -31.43 13.81
CA PRO A 341 -38.29 -30.39 12.78
C PRO A 341 -39.47 -30.43 11.79
N ARG A 342 -39.73 -29.28 11.12
CA ARG A 342 -40.74 -29.16 10.06
C ARG A 342 -40.07 -28.77 8.74
N LEU A 343 -40.45 -29.45 7.65
CA LEU A 343 -39.90 -29.28 6.30
C LEU A 343 -40.63 -28.17 5.52
N SER A 344 -39.88 -27.39 4.74
CA SER A 344 -40.38 -26.70 3.53
C SER A 344 -39.22 -26.17 2.66
N HIS A 345 -38.95 -26.83 1.52
CA HIS A 345 -38.30 -26.22 0.34
C HIS A 345 -39.39 -25.72 -0.63
N PRO A 346 -39.08 -24.83 -1.61
CA PRO A 346 -38.46 -25.29 -2.87
C PRO A 346 -37.11 -24.63 -3.22
N LEU A 347 -36.40 -25.23 -4.17
CA LEU A 347 -35.20 -24.70 -4.83
C LEU A 347 -35.55 -24.09 -6.19
N PRO A 348 -34.86 -23.02 -6.63
CA PRO A 348 -34.63 -22.76 -8.05
C PRO A 348 -33.46 -23.61 -8.57
N GLN A 349 -33.63 -24.27 -9.71
CA GLN A 349 -32.56 -24.97 -10.42
C GLN A 349 -31.97 -24.07 -11.53
N THR A 350 -30.64 -23.97 -11.60
CA THR A 350 -29.93 -23.55 -12.81
C THR A 350 -28.64 -24.36 -12.95
N ARG A 351 -28.39 -24.88 -14.16
CA ARG A 351 -27.24 -25.75 -14.44
C ARG A 351 -25.98 -24.92 -14.69
N MET A 352 -24.87 -25.30 -14.06
CA MET A 352 -23.54 -24.93 -14.53
C MET A 352 -23.03 -26.02 -15.48
N ASN A 353 -22.49 -25.61 -16.63
CA ASN A 353 -21.79 -26.48 -17.58
C ASN A 353 -20.34 -26.00 -17.70
N ASP A 354 -19.42 -26.64 -16.99
CA ASP A 354 -17.99 -26.42 -17.21
C ASP A 354 -17.54 -27.09 -18.51
N THR A 355 -16.84 -26.35 -19.38
CA THR A 355 -16.15 -26.90 -20.56
C THR A 355 -14.69 -26.45 -20.53
N TYR A 356 -13.79 -27.38 -20.21
CA TYR A 356 -12.35 -27.13 -20.27
C TYR A 356 -11.88 -27.01 -21.73
N ALA A 357 -11.12 -25.95 -22.04
CA ALA A 357 -10.39 -25.82 -23.29
C ALA A 357 -8.88 -25.72 -23.00
N VAL A 358 -8.14 -26.80 -23.24
CA VAL A 358 -6.68 -26.84 -23.08
C VAL A 358 -6.01 -26.26 -24.32
N VAL A 359 -5.18 -25.23 -24.16
CA VAL A 359 -4.39 -24.65 -25.25
C VAL A 359 -2.91 -24.72 -24.90
N ASN A 360 -2.18 -25.64 -25.53
CA ASN A 360 -0.72 -25.65 -25.50
C ASN A 360 -0.18 -24.41 -26.21
N LYS A 361 0.76 -23.69 -25.57
CA LYS A 361 1.67 -22.76 -26.25
C LYS A 361 3.11 -23.03 -25.84
N SER A 362 4.01 -22.98 -26.82
CA SER A 362 5.41 -23.34 -26.71
C SER A 362 6.25 -22.26 -26.01
N LYS A 363 7.40 -22.68 -25.45
CA LYS A 363 8.40 -21.77 -24.87
C LYS A 363 9.13 -21.00 -25.99
N LEU A 364 9.34 -19.71 -25.77
CA LEU A 364 10.37 -18.90 -26.42
C LEU A 364 11.12 -18.11 -25.34
N GLN A 365 12.43 -17.92 -25.53
CA GLN A 365 13.27 -17.12 -24.62
C GLN A 365 13.32 -15.66 -25.07
N PRO A 366 13.38 -14.68 -24.15
CA PRO A 366 13.76 -13.32 -24.47
C PRO A 366 15.31 -13.19 -24.56
N PRO A 367 15.84 -12.32 -25.45
CA PRO A 367 17.25 -11.94 -25.47
C PRO A 367 17.58 -10.93 -24.34
N ALA A 368 18.87 -10.59 -24.19
CA ALA A 368 19.38 -9.79 -23.08
C ALA A 368 19.64 -8.30 -23.41
N SER A 369 19.73 -7.50 -22.33
CA SER A 369 20.42 -6.20 -22.20
C SER A 369 20.04 -5.03 -23.13
N ALA A 370 19.31 -4.06 -22.56
CA ALA A 370 19.30 -2.63 -22.90
C ALA A 370 19.01 -1.82 -21.60
N PRO A 371 19.37 -0.52 -21.50
CA PRO A 371 19.55 0.15 -20.20
C PRO A 371 18.27 0.64 -19.51
N HIS A 372 18.45 1.09 -18.25
CA HIS A 372 17.44 1.52 -17.29
C HIS A 372 16.32 2.41 -17.86
N SER A 373 15.07 1.96 -17.72
CA SER A 373 13.88 2.79 -17.90
C SER A 373 13.41 3.40 -16.57
N ILE A 374 12.95 4.65 -16.62
CA ILE A 374 12.27 5.29 -15.48
C ILE A 374 10.99 4.49 -15.20
N THR A 375 10.91 3.92 -13.99
CA THR A 375 9.81 3.00 -13.63
C THR A 375 8.59 3.80 -13.17
N VAL A 376 7.72 4.13 -14.12
CA VAL A 376 6.36 4.62 -13.85
C VAL A 376 5.56 3.51 -13.15
N HIS A 377 4.87 3.84 -12.05
CA HIS A 377 4.17 2.84 -11.22
C HIS A 377 3.03 2.14 -11.98
N HIS A 378 2.67 0.92 -11.58
CA HIS A 378 1.67 0.13 -12.31
C HIS A 378 0.24 0.70 -12.21
N TYR A 379 0.00 1.59 -11.26
CA TYR A 379 -1.26 2.33 -11.05
C TYR A 379 -1.16 3.82 -11.43
N ASP A 380 -0.01 4.26 -11.93
CA ASP A 380 0.19 5.61 -12.45
C ASP A 380 -0.39 5.66 -13.87
N ASN A 381 -1.70 5.88 -13.98
CA ASN A 381 -2.36 6.05 -15.28
C ASN A 381 -1.64 7.14 -16.09
N ALA A 382 -0.97 6.72 -17.15
CA ALA A 382 -0.43 7.57 -18.18
C ALA A 382 -1.19 7.22 -19.47
N ASP A 383 -1.89 8.20 -20.03
CA ASP A 383 -2.47 8.08 -21.36
C ASP A 383 -1.33 8.06 -22.39
N LEU A 384 -0.79 6.86 -22.63
CA LEU A 384 0.20 6.63 -23.66
C LEU A 384 -0.46 6.85 -25.03
N GLU A 385 -0.06 7.93 -25.68
CA GLU A 385 -0.52 8.23 -27.03
C GLU A 385 -0.23 7.09 -28.02
N LYS A 386 -1.05 7.04 -29.07
CA LYS A 386 -1.25 5.88 -29.94
C LYS A 386 0.05 5.38 -30.60
N SER A 387 0.60 4.29 -30.08
CA SER A 387 1.46 3.39 -30.86
C SER A 387 0.61 2.29 -31.51
N ASN A 388 0.74 2.13 -32.82
CA ASN A 388 -0.23 1.41 -33.63
C ASN A 388 0.10 -0.10 -33.68
N ASN A 389 -0.58 -0.92 -32.87
CA ASN A 389 -0.50 -2.39 -32.94
C ASN A 389 -1.76 -3.09 -32.37
N ASN A 390 -2.95 -2.70 -32.83
CA ASN A 390 -4.20 -3.40 -32.52
C ASN A 390 -4.83 -4.01 -33.77
N ALA A 391 -4.61 -5.31 -33.97
CA ALA A 391 -5.33 -6.12 -34.94
C ALA A 391 -5.64 -7.51 -34.36
N VAL A 392 -6.92 -7.74 -34.03
CA VAL A 392 -7.68 -9.01 -33.96
C VAL A 392 -8.82 -8.85 -32.93
N TYR A 393 -10.02 -9.35 -33.28
CA TYR A 393 -11.29 -9.24 -32.53
C TYR A 393 -11.96 -7.84 -32.45
N SER A 394 -12.27 -7.28 -33.61
CA SER A 394 -13.38 -6.30 -33.72
C SER A 394 -14.74 -6.98 -33.51
N ALA A 395 -15.68 -6.28 -32.89
CA ALA A 395 -17.04 -6.77 -32.67
C ALA A 395 -17.89 -6.84 -33.96
N VAL A 396 -18.90 -7.72 -33.98
CA VAL A 396 -19.87 -7.84 -35.08
C VAL A 396 -21.25 -7.35 -34.65
N LYS A 397 -21.78 -6.36 -35.37
CA LYS A 397 -23.23 -6.13 -35.52
C LYS A 397 -23.54 -5.93 -37.02
N PRO A 398 -24.71 -6.39 -37.51
CA PRO A 398 -24.93 -6.57 -38.95
C PRO A 398 -25.42 -5.31 -39.67
N LYS A 399 -25.21 -5.25 -40.98
CA LYS A 399 -26.01 -4.44 -41.91
C LYS A 399 -26.09 -5.07 -43.31
N ASN A 400 -27.13 -4.72 -44.06
CA ASN A 400 -27.57 -5.44 -45.26
C ASN A 400 -26.79 -5.07 -46.53
N ARG A 401 -26.80 -5.99 -47.52
CA ARG A 401 -26.41 -5.73 -48.92
C ARG A 401 -27.35 -4.73 -49.61
N PRO A 402 -26.84 -4.02 -50.64
CA PRO A 402 -27.39 -4.22 -51.99
C PRO A 402 -26.34 -4.72 -53.00
N MET A 403 -26.60 -4.58 -54.32
CA MET A 403 -25.99 -5.39 -55.39
C MET A 403 -24.93 -4.68 -56.29
N SER A 404 -24.36 -5.49 -57.18
CA SER A 404 -23.26 -5.28 -58.15
C SER A 404 -23.56 -4.42 -59.39
N VAL A 405 -22.50 -3.90 -60.06
CA VAL A 405 -22.14 -4.09 -61.49
C VAL A 405 -20.77 -3.42 -61.82
N LEU A 406 -20.16 -3.73 -62.98
CA LEU A 406 -18.82 -3.33 -63.51
C LEU A 406 -18.94 -2.19 -64.60
N PRO A 407 -17.88 -1.72 -65.32
CA PRO A 407 -16.48 -1.35 -65.01
C PRO A 407 -16.02 0.07 -65.56
N SER A 408 -14.70 0.33 -65.57
CA SER A 408 -13.83 1.40 -66.16
C SER A 408 -14.08 1.82 -67.64
N PRO A 409 -13.47 2.90 -68.25
CA PRO A 409 -12.21 3.66 -67.97
C PRO A 409 -12.40 5.22 -67.91
N THR A 410 -11.45 6.20 -67.97
CA THR A 410 -10.20 6.47 -68.76
C THR A 410 -9.24 7.53 -68.13
N SER A 411 -8.01 7.67 -68.65
CA SER A 411 -7.03 8.76 -68.38
C SER A 411 -7.03 9.84 -69.50
N PRO A 412 -6.38 11.03 -69.36
CA PRO A 412 -4.93 11.15 -69.71
C PRO A 412 -4.11 12.32 -69.07
N GLY A 413 -2.77 12.25 -69.20
CA GLY A 413 -1.97 13.41 -69.69
C GLY A 413 -0.97 14.16 -68.78
N TYR A 414 0.34 13.93 -69.01
CA TYR A 414 1.52 14.81 -68.75
C TYR A 414 1.84 15.23 -67.28
N ASP A 415 3.06 15.65 -66.90
CA ASP A 415 4.29 15.91 -67.67
C ASP A 415 5.58 15.32 -67.00
N ARG A 416 6.79 15.78 -67.38
CA ARG A 416 8.03 14.97 -67.48
C ARG A 416 9.28 15.63 -66.87
N SER A 417 10.02 14.93 -65.98
CA SER A 417 11.49 15.14 -65.81
C SER A 417 12.26 13.95 -65.18
N THR A 418 13.26 13.46 -65.92
CA THR A 418 14.44 12.66 -65.51
C THR A 418 15.49 13.56 -64.80
N THR A 419 16.63 13.17 -64.18
CA THR A 419 17.48 11.94 -63.97
C THR A 419 18.57 12.33 -62.91
N ALA A 420 19.37 11.48 -62.23
CA ALA A 420 19.35 10.06 -61.80
C ALA A 420 20.65 9.73 -60.99
N ASN A 421 20.90 8.44 -60.69
CA ASN A 421 22.19 7.80 -60.32
C ASN A 421 22.92 8.10 -58.99
N GLN A 422 22.60 7.29 -57.98
CA GLN A 422 23.47 6.27 -57.32
C GLN A 422 25.01 6.44 -57.19
N ARG A 423 25.51 6.11 -55.98
CA ARG A 423 26.84 5.53 -55.60
C ARG A 423 28.11 6.36 -55.93
N GLY A 424 29.20 6.33 -55.15
CA GLY A 424 29.45 5.72 -53.83
C GLY A 424 30.73 4.87 -53.78
N GLY A 425 31.72 5.27 -52.96
CA GLY A 425 32.83 4.38 -52.56
C GLY A 425 34.24 4.99 -52.47
N LEU A 426 34.79 4.96 -51.24
CA LEU A 426 36.16 4.54 -50.88
C LEU A 426 37.43 5.37 -51.19
N ALA A 427 38.16 5.61 -50.09
CA ALA A 427 39.61 5.41 -49.88
C ALA A 427 40.58 6.62 -50.02
N PRO A 428 41.76 6.57 -49.34
CA PRO A 428 42.39 7.76 -48.76
C PRO A 428 43.89 7.94 -49.11
N LYS A 429 44.59 8.91 -48.48
CA LYS A 429 46.02 8.83 -48.07
C LYS A 429 46.57 10.10 -47.37
N LYS A 430 47.35 9.89 -46.29
CA LYS A 430 48.66 10.56 -45.96
C LYS A 430 48.67 12.07 -45.59
N THR A 431 49.63 12.61 -44.82
CA THR A 431 50.85 12.07 -44.13
C THR A 431 51.31 12.97 -42.97
N ASP A 432 52.01 12.37 -41.97
CA ASP A 432 53.16 12.86 -41.17
C ASP A 432 53.04 14.15 -40.31
N HIS A 433 53.65 14.31 -39.11
CA HIS A 433 54.34 13.42 -38.13
C HIS A 433 54.11 14.07 -36.70
N ASP A 434 54.77 13.89 -35.55
CA ASP A 434 56.00 13.22 -35.07
C ASP A 434 55.88 12.90 -33.54
N GLY A 435 56.95 12.47 -32.83
CA GLY A 435 57.19 12.99 -31.45
C GLY A 435 57.51 12.04 -30.27
N TYR A 436 57.57 10.71 -30.48
CA TYR A 436 58.28 9.68 -29.68
C TYR A 436 58.45 9.76 -28.12
N GLU A 437 57.80 8.78 -27.46
CA GLU A 437 58.42 7.68 -26.66
C GLU A 437 58.87 7.75 -25.17
N LEU A 438 58.44 6.67 -24.47
CA LEU A 438 59.15 5.73 -23.57
C LEU A 438 59.27 5.92 -22.04
N LEU A 439 59.17 4.75 -21.38
CA LEU A 439 59.44 4.44 -19.97
C LEU A 439 60.91 3.96 -19.81
N PRO A 440 61.41 3.84 -18.58
CA PRO A 440 61.57 2.50 -18.01
C PRO A 440 61.08 2.37 -16.56
N ALA A 441 61.27 1.19 -15.95
CA ALA A 441 60.73 0.81 -14.63
C ALA A 441 61.76 0.10 -13.74
N GLU A 442 61.37 -0.18 -12.49
CA GLU A 442 62.07 -0.99 -11.46
C GLU A 442 63.35 -0.34 -10.87
N SER A 443 63.77 -0.54 -9.60
CA SER A 443 63.57 -1.69 -8.70
C SER A 443 63.80 -1.36 -7.19
N GLN A 444 63.07 -2.08 -6.33
CA GLN A 444 63.45 -2.73 -5.04
C GLN A 444 64.14 -2.01 -3.84
N SER A 445 63.69 -2.42 -2.64
CA SER A 445 64.48 -2.75 -1.41
C SER A 445 65.14 -1.61 -0.59
N SER A 446 65.30 -1.70 0.75
CA SER A 446 64.77 -2.61 1.80
C SER A 446 65.16 -2.10 3.21
N THR A 447 64.81 -2.86 4.26
CA THR A 447 65.44 -2.94 5.62
C THR A 447 65.32 -1.73 6.58
N ASP A 448 65.14 -1.87 7.91
CA ASP A 448 64.71 -2.98 8.80
C ASP A 448 64.53 -2.41 10.25
N ASP A 449 63.73 -3.07 11.09
CA ASP A 449 63.96 -3.36 12.54
C ASP A 449 64.05 -2.21 13.62
N ASP A 450 63.84 -2.41 14.94
CA ASP A 450 63.62 -3.66 15.71
C ASP A 450 62.90 -3.54 17.10
N TYR A 451 62.37 -4.68 17.59
CA TYR A 451 62.12 -5.17 18.99
C TYR A 451 61.54 -4.27 20.15
N GLU A 452 61.13 -4.78 21.33
CA GLU A 452 61.24 -6.13 21.95
C GLU A 452 59.95 -6.63 22.71
N TYR A 453 60.10 -7.54 23.69
CA TYR A 453 59.14 -8.60 24.09
C TYR A 453 59.08 -8.80 25.64
N VAL A 454 58.34 -9.84 26.11
CA VAL A 454 58.52 -10.68 27.34
C VAL A 454 57.23 -10.93 28.16
N SER A 455 56.62 -12.12 27.94
CA SER A 455 56.30 -13.20 28.93
C SER A 455 55.51 -12.92 30.25
N SER A 456 54.80 -13.88 30.91
CA SER A 456 54.30 -15.25 30.60
C SER A 456 53.49 -15.83 31.80
N VAL A 457 53.33 -17.18 31.88
CA VAL A 457 52.76 -18.05 32.97
C VAL A 457 51.22 -18.26 32.91
N VAL A 458 50.64 -19.33 32.32
CA VAL A 458 50.63 -20.81 32.63
C VAL A 458 49.55 -21.17 33.68
N ARG A 459 48.61 -22.13 33.48
CA ARG A 459 48.82 -23.59 33.25
C ARG A 459 47.65 -24.35 32.58
N ASP A 460 47.93 -25.59 32.19
CA ASP A 460 47.21 -26.54 31.32
C ASP A 460 46.04 -27.34 31.92
N THR A 461 45.17 -27.89 31.05
CA THR A 461 44.87 -29.35 30.81
C THR A 461 43.56 -29.51 30.00
N SER A 462 43.33 -30.50 29.13
CA SER A 462 44.21 -31.46 28.44
C SER A 462 43.50 -32.07 27.20
N SER A 463 44.20 -32.17 26.07
CA SER A 463 43.81 -33.00 24.89
C SER A 463 44.41 -34.43 25.04
N PRO A 464 44.24 -35.46 24.14
CA PRO A 464 43.98 -35.37 22.69
C PRO A 464 42.94 -36.36 22.09
N PHE A 465 42.60 -36.19 20.81
CA PHE A 465 42.76 -37.23 19.75
C PHE A 465 42.47 -36.68 18.34
N ALA A 466 43.30 -37.09 17.37
CA ALA A 466 43.21 -36.83 15.92
C ALA A 466 44.22 -37.76 15.20
N PRO A 467 44.32 -37.82 13.85
CA PRO A 467 43.43 -37.33 12.78
C PRO A 467 42.94 -38.46 11.84
N GLY A 468 42.17 -38.13 10.80
CA GLY A 468 41.85 -39.07 9.72
C GLY A 468 41.07 -38.40 8.58
N GLY A 469 41.35 -38.76 7.33
CA GLY A 469 40.75 -38.16 6.13
C GLY A 469 40.35 -39.17 5.06
N LEU A 470 40.02 -38.66 3.86
CA LEU A 470 39.44 -39.36 2.69
C LEU A 470 37.97 -39.79 2.88
N GLY A 471 37.15 -39.53 1.86
CA GLY A 471 35.69 -39.74 1.89
C GLY A 471 35.20 -40.72 0.83
N PHE A 472 33.90 -41.04 0.87
CA PHE A 472 33.25 -41.94 -0.10
C PHE A 472 31.90 -41.41 -0.60
N ASN A 473 31.48 -41.90 -1.76
CA ASN A 473 30.34 -41.41 -2.53
C ASN A 473 28.99 -41.97 -2.04
N CYS A 474 28.03 -41.09 -1.72
CA CYS A 474 26.61 -41.46 -1.58
C CYS A 474 25.71 -40.75 -2.62
N ARG A 475 25.58 -41.35 -3.81
CA ARG A 475 24.50 -41.01 -4.75
C ARG A 475 23.17 -41.59 -4.25
N ILE A 476 22.25 -40.74 -3.80
CA ILE A 476 20.84 -41.15 -3.54
C ILE A 476 19.90 -40.42 -4.52
N LYS A 477 18.79 -41.10 -4.85
CA LYS A 477 18.07 -40.97 -6.13
C LYS A 477 17.11 -39.78 -6.17
N LYS A 478 16.80 -39.31 -7.39
CA LYS A 478 15.74 -38.32 -7.67
C LYS A 478 14.39 -38.77 -7.09
N PRO A 479 13.51 -37.85 -6.65
CA PRO A 479 12.15 -38.19 -6.24
C PRO A 479 11.34 -38.76 -7.42
N LYS A 480 10.40 -39.67 -7.11
CA LYS A 480 9.41 -40.16 -8.08
C LYS A 480 8.29 -39.12 -8.27
N GLY A 481 7.64 -39.15 -9.44
CA GLY A 481 6.47 -38.32 -9.73
C GLY A 481 5.22 -38.74 -8.95
N PRO A 482 4.06 -38.09 -9.21
CA PRO A 482 2.79 -38.39 -8.55
C PRO A 482 2.39 -39.85 -8.62
N ARG A 483 1.69 -40.34 -7.59
CA ARG A 483 1.00 -41.64 -7.60
C ARG A 483 -0.39 -41.48 -8.21
N ASP A 484 -0.86 -42.52 -8.88
CA ASP A 484 -2.26 -42.71 -9.22
C ASP A 484 -3.14 -42.82 -7.95
N PRO A 485 -4.41 -42.39 -8.00
CA PRO A 485 -5.32 -42.48 -6.86
C PRO A 485 -5.81 -43.93 -6.60
N PRO A 486 -6.31 -44.25 -5.38
CA PRO A 486 -6.81 -45.57 -5.06
C PRO A 486 -8.02 -46.01 -5.91
N ALA A 487 -8.13 -47.31 -6.18
CA ALA A 487 -9.19 -47.90 -7.00
C ALA A 487 -10.61 -47.85 -6.41
N GLU A 488 -10.78 -47.29 -5.21
CA GLU A 488 -12.04 -47.25 -4.46
C GLU A 488 -12.98 -46.13 -4.93
N TRP A 489 -12.47 -45.11 -5.64
CA TRP A 489 -13.31 -44.05 -6.23
C TRP A 489 -14.07 -44.48 -7.51
N SER A 490 -13.87 -45.71 -8.00
CA SER A 490 -14.48 -46.22 -9.25
C SER A 490 -15.81 -46.95 -9.03
N ARG A 491 -16.75 -46.34 -8.27
CA ARG A 491 -18.14 -46.81 -8.17
C ARG A 491 -19.12 -45.66 -8.34
N ALA A 492 -19.85 -45.69 -9.45
CA ALA A 492 -21.12 -44.98 -9.56
C ALA A 492 -22.22 -45.81 -8.87
N GLU A 493 -22.93 -45.20 -7.93
CA GLU A 493 -24.20 -45.75 -7.45
C GLU A 493 -25.30 -45.49 -8.49
N ARG A 494 -26.42 -46.24 -8.40
CA ARG A 494 -27.47 -46.32 -9.44
C ARG A 494 -28.68 -45.47 -9.13
#